data_AF-A0A2G1W829-F1
#
_entry.id   AF-A0A2G1W829-F1
#
_cell.length_a   1.000
_cell.length_b   1.000
_cell.length_c   1.000
_cell.angle_alpha   90.00
_cell.angle_beta   90.00
_cell.angle_gamma   90.00
#
_symmetry.space_group_name_H-M   'P 1'
#
loop_
_entity.id
_entity.type
_entity.pdbx_description
1 polymer ?
#
loop_
_entity_poly.entity_id
_entity_poly.type
_entity_poly.pdbx_seq_one_letter_code
_entity_poly.pdbx_strand_id
1 'polypeptide(L)'
;MSPDQRRRFVGGRRAHNHRRRIERDYRRCRLAEVLKTVDEFSYGARKRLASELGISRWTLRKDLIALGVITRTERRERTERDAVQREAFANRLHESLRRGREIQEAQEQAK
;
A
#
# COMPACT_ATOMS: atom_id res chain seq x y z
N MET A 1 1.43 37.97 20.42
CA MET A 1 1.07 36.58 20.77
C MET A 1 2.21 35.99 21.57
N SER A 2 1.97 35.57 22.81
CA SER A 2 3.03 35.05 23.69
C SER A 2 3.55 33.68 23.20
N PRO A 3 4.77 33.27 23.60
CA PRO A 3 5.31 31.96 23.26
C PRO A 3 4.37 30.80 23.63
N ASP A 4 3.68 30.89 24.77
CA ASP A 4 2.75 29.86 25.24
C ASP A 4 1.44 29.83 24.44
N GLN A 5 0.91 30.99 24.08
CA GLN A 5 -0.23 31.09 23.17
C GLN A 5 0.10 30.44 21.82
N ARG A 6 1.35 30.61 21.33
CA ARG A 6 1.83 29.98 20.10
C ARG A 6 1.93 28.48 20.19
N ARG A 7 2.46 27.93 21.28
CA ARG A 7 2.51 26.47 21.49
C ARG A 7 1.11 25.87 21.51
N ARG A 8 0.17 26.46 22.25
CA ARG A 8 -1.23 26.00 22.32
C ARG A 8 -1.92 26.04 20.97
N PHE A 9 -1.76 27.13 20.22
CA PHE A 9 -2.32 27.27 18.88
C PHE A 9 -1.77 26.21 17.90
N VAL A 10 -0.45 26.03 17.88
CA VAL A 10 0.19 25.02 17.01
C VAL A 10 -0.22 23.60 17.43
N GLY A 11 -0.28 23.32 18.72
CA GLY A 11 -0.76 22.04 19.25
C GLY A 11 -2.20 21.74 18.83
N GLY A 12 -3.11 22.72 18.99
CA GLY A 12 -4.49 22.62 18.55
C GLY A 12 -4.62 22.41 17.04
N ARG A 13 -3.85 23.15 16.24
CA ARG A 13 -3.82 22.99 14.77
C ARG A 13 -3.32 21.60 14.37
N ARG A 14 -2.28 21.08 15.04
CA ARG A 14 -1.76 19.72 14.82
C ARG A 14 -2.81 18.66 15.15
N ALA A 15 -3.45 18.77 16.31
CA ALA A 15 -4.51 17.85 16.73
C ALA A 15 -5.70 17.85 15.75
N HIS A 16 -6.14 19.04 15.33
CA HIS A 16 -7.19 19.18 14.32
C HIS A 16 -6.81 18.50 12.99
N ASN A 17 -5.61 18.79 12.48
CA ASN A 17 -5.12 18.18 11.25
C ASN A 17 -4.99 16.66 11.36
N HIS A 18 -4.53 16.16 12.51
CA HIS A 18 -4.40 14.74 12.77
C HIS A 18 -5.77 14.04 12.78
N ARG A 19 -6.76 14.60 13.48
CA ARG A 19 -8.14 14.09 13.45
C ARG A 19 -8.69 14.05 12.04
N ARG A 20 -8.51 15.13 11.27
CA ARG A 20 -8.94 15.22 9.86
C ARG A 20 -8.21 14.22 8.97
N ARG A 21 -6.98 13.82 9.30
CA ARG A 21 -6.25 12.77 8.58
C ARG A 21 -6.86 11.41 8.89
N ILE A 22 -7.05 11.06 10.17
CA ILE A 22 -7.68 9.80 10.59
C ILE A 22 -9.06 9.63 9.95
N GLU A 23 -9.88 10.68 9.95
CA GLU A 23 -11.21 10.67 9.34
C GLU A 23 -11.15 10.35 7.83
N ARG A 24 -10.17 10.90 7.11
CA ARG A 24 -9.96 10.60 5.69
C ARG A 24 -9.51 9.17 5.49
N ASP A 25 -8.57 8.70 6.31
CA ASP A 25 -8.01 7.35 6.20
C ASP A 25 -9.08 6.30 6.48
N TYR A 26 -9.88 6.47 7.54
CA TYR A 26 -11.04 5.63 7.84
C TYR A 26 -12.04 5.60 6.68
N ARG A 27 -12.36 6.77 6.12
CA ARG A 27 -13.28 6.86 4.97
C ARG A 27 -12.74 6.12 3.74
N ARG A 28 -11.43 6.20 3.47
CA ARG A 28 -10.79 5.47 2.37
C ARG A 28 -10.81 3.97 2.58
N CYS A 29 -10.58 3.49 3.81
CA CYS A 29 -10.74 2.08 4.15
C CYS A 29 -12.18 1.61 3.88
N ARG A 30 -13.18 2.37 4.35
CA ARG A 30 -14.60 2.06 4.07
C ARG A 30 -14.91 2.04 2.57
N LEU A 31 -14.43 3.03 1.82
CA LEU A 31 -14.60 3.09 0.36
C LEU A 31 -13.96 1.87 -0.32
N ALA A 32 -12.74 1.48 0.07
CA ALA A 32 -12.05 0.32 -0.49
C ALA A 32 -12.83 -0.99 -0.24
N GLU A 33 -13.45 -1.16 0.93
CA GLU A 33 -14.32 -2.30 1.20
C GLU A 33 -15.55 -2.33 0.28
N VAL A 34 -16.22 -1.19 0.08
CA VAL A 34 -17.40 -1.12 -0.80
C VAL A 34 -17.03 -1.43 -2.25
N LEU A 35 -15.89 -0.92 -2.73
CA LEU A 35 -15.41 -1.15 -4.10
C LEU A 35 -15.08 -2.61 -4.41
N LYS A 36 -14.95 -3.49 -3.42
CA LYS A 36 -14.83 -4.95 -3.66
C LYS A 36 -16.12 -5.57 -4.18
N THR A 37 -17.26 -4.93 -3.94
CA THR A 37 -18.60 -5.48 -4.22
C THR A 37 -19.38 -4.68 -5.26
N VAL A 38 -18.98 -3.45 -5.53
CA VAL A 38 -19.70 -2.52 -6.41
C VAL A 38 -18.91 -2.29 -7.70
N ASP A 39 -19.59 -2.42 -8.84
CA ASP A 39 -19.09 -1.89 -10.11
C ASP A 39 -19.28 -0.36 -10.14
N GLU A 40 -18.19 0.35 -9.85
CA GLU A 40 -18.16 1.82 -9.85
C GLU A 40 -18.27 2.49 -11.23
N PHE A 41 -18.18 1.70 -12.31
CA PHE A 41 -18.27 2.20 -13.68
C PHE A 41 -19.72 2.21 -14.19
N SER A 42 -20.62 1.47 -13.54
CA SER A 42 -22.03 1.50 -13.87
C SER A 42 -22.64 2.90 -13.72
N TYR A 43 -23.61 3.22 -14.60
CA TYR A 43 -24.24 4.53 -14.61
C TYR A 43 -24.82 4.89 -13.24
N GLY A 44 -24.43 6.06 -12.72
CA GLY A 44 -24.89 6.56 -11.44
C GLY A 44 -24.24 5.92 -10.20
N ALA A 45 -23.34 4.93 -10.33
CA ALA A 45 -22.70 4.28 -9.18
C ALA A 45 -21.98 5.27 -8.26
N ARG A 46 -21.17 6.17 -8.83
CA ARG A 46 -20.47 7.20 -8.05
C ARG A 46 -21.41 8.17 -7.32
N LYS A 47 -22.63 8.38 -7.82
CA LYS A 47 -23.64 9.19 -7.12
C LYS A 47 -24.18 8.42 -5.91
N ARG A 48 -24.59 7.16 -6.11
CA ARG A 48 -25.07 6.27 -5.04
C ARG A 48 -24.02 6.08 -3.95
N LEU A 49 -22.79 5.79 -4.34
CA LEU A 49 -21.66 5.59 -3.44
C LEU A 49 -21.32 6.84 -2.61
N ALA A 50 -21.39 8.03 -3.23
CA ALA A 50 -21.22 9.28 -2.51
C ALA A 50 -22.33 9.50 -1.46
N SER A 51 -23.59 9.19 -1.83
CA SER A 51 -24.73 9.26 -0.91
C SER A 51 -24.62 8.27 0.24
N GLU A 52 -24.26 7.01 -0.03
CA GLU A 52 -24.11 5.95 0.97
C GLU A 52 -23.00 6.24 1.97
N LEU A 53 -21.89 6.82 1.49
CA LEU A 53 -20.77 7.24 2.35
C LEU A 53 -20.99 8.60 3.01
N GLY A 54 -22.12 9.28 2.74
CA GLY A 54 -22.43 10.59 3.32
C GLY A 54 -21.44 11.68 2.91
N ILE A 55 -20.86 11.61 1.70
CA ILE A 55 -19.84 12.55 1.22
C ILE A 55 -20.21 13.20 -0.10
N SER A 56 -19.57 14.34 -0.37
CA SER A 56 -19.69 14.96 -1.69
C SER A 56 -19.04 14.09 -2.78
N ARG A 57 -19.56 14.17 -4.01
CA ARG A 57 -18.95 13.51 -5.19
C ARG A 57 -17.51 13.97 -5.44
N TRP A 58 -17.17 15.20 -5.08
CA TRP A 58 -15.81 15.72 -5.18
C TRP A 58 -14.86 15.05 -4.18
N THR A 59 -15.32 14.86 -2.93
CA THR A 59 -14.58 14.12 -1.91
C THR A 59 -14.36 12.68 -2.36
N LEU A 60 -15.42 12.01 -2.85
CA LEU A 60 -15.32 10.66 -3.40
C LEU A 60 -14.27 10.59 -4.52
N ARG A 61 -14.29 11.53 -5.48
CA ARG A 61 -13.30 11.59 -6.56
C ARG A 61 -11.87 11.70 -6.02
N LYS A 62 -11.63 12.55 -5.02
CA LYS A 62 -10.31 12.69 -4.40
C LYS A 62 -9.84 11.40 -3.72
N ASP A 63 -10.75 10.72 -3.04
CA ASP A 63 -10.43 9.47 -2.34
C ASP A 63 -10.18 8.33 -3.33
N LEU A 64 -10.94 8.23 -4.42
CA LEU A 64 -10.68 7.27 -5.50
C LEU A 64 -9.30 7.48 -6.15
N ILE A 65 -8.93 8.74 -6.43
CA ILE A 65 -7.60 9.08 -6.95
C ILE A 65 -6.50 8.65 -5.96
N ALA A 66 -6.69 8.94 -4.66
CA ALA A 66 -5.73 8.58 -3.64
C ALA A 66 -5.58 7.06 -3.50
N LEU A 67 -6.68 6.31 -3.51
CA LEU A 67 -6.66 4.85 -3.51
C LEU A 67 -5.92 4.31 -4.75
N GLY A 68 -6.19 4.86 -5.93
CA GLY A 68 -5.48 4.47 -7.15
C GLY A 68 -3.98 4.76 -7.13
N VAL A 69 -3.52 5.78 -6.38
CA VAL A 69 -2.08 5.99 -6.12
C VAL A 69 -1.54 4.93 -5.16
N ILE A 70 -2.22 4.70 -4.03
CA ILE A 70 -1.82 3.71 -3.01
C ILE A 70 -1.67 2.32 -3.66
N THR A 71 -2.68 1.87 -4.40
CA THR A 71 -2.66 0.55 -5.04
C THR A 71 -1.53 0.41 -6.07
N ARG A 72 -1.21 1.48 -6.82
CA ARG A 72 -0.07 1.45 -7.76
C ARG A 72 1.27 1.36 -7.04
N THR A 73 1.43 2.11 -5.95
CA THR A 73 2.63 2.06 -5.12
C THR A 73 2.80 0.69 -4.48
N GLU A 74 1.75 0.14 -3.87
CA GLU A 74 1.78 -1.21 -3.27
C GLU A 74 2.10 -2.30 -4.30
N ARG A 75 1.54 -2.20 -5.51
CA ARG A 75 1.85 -3.12 -6.61
C ARG A 75 3.33 -3.03 -6.99
N ARG A 76 3.87 -1.82 -7.10
CA ARG A 76 5.28 -1.59 -7.42
C ARG A 76 6.18 -2.19 -6.34
N GLU A 77 5.94 -1.86 -5.07
CA GLU A 77 6.73 -2.38 -3.95
C GLU A 77 6.65 -3.92 -3.84
N ARG A 78 5.48 -4.50 -4.16
CA ARG A 78 5.33 -5.96 -4.22
C ARG A 78 6.19 -6.55 -5.32
N THR A 79 6.14 -5.99 -6.54
CA THR A 79 6.98 -6.43 -7.64
C THR A 79 8.47 -6.34 -7.31
N GLU A 80 8.90 -5.25 -6.67
CA GLU A 80 10.28 -5.07 -6.22
C GLU A 80 10.68 -6.13 -5.18
N ARG A 81 9.81 -6.40 -4.19
CA ARG A 81 10.03 -7.48 -3.21
C ARG A 81 10.10 -8.86 -3.85
N ASP A 82 9.20 -9.16 -4.78
CA ASP A 82 9.18 -10.44 -5.49
C ASP A 82 10.44 -10.63 -6.34
N ALA A 83 10.94 -9.56 -6.97
CA ALA A 83 12.18 -9.59 -7.73
C ALA A 83 13.39 -9.94 -6.84
N VAL A 84 13.51 -9.26 -5.69
CA VAL A 84 14.57 -9.54 -4.71
C VAL A 84 14.49 -10.98 -4.20
N GLN A 85 13.29 -11.47 -3.90
CA GLN A 85 13.11 -12.86 -3.45
C GLN A 85 13.48 -13.89 -4.51
N ARG A 86 13.15 -13.63 -5.78
CA ARG A 86 13.52 -14.50 -6.92
C ARG A 86 15.02 -14.54 -7.12
N GLU A 87 15.70 -13.40 -7.05
CA GLU A 87 17.16 -13.33 -7.16
C GLU A 87 17.84 -14.09 -6.01
N ALA A 88 17.41 -13.87 -4.78
CA ALA A 88 17.93 -14.60 -3.62
C ALA A 88 17.69 -16.12 -3.69
N PHE A 89 16.57 -16.55 -4.28
CA PHE A 89 16.30 -17.95 -4.55
C PHE A 89 17.25 -18.51 -5.62
N ALA A 90 17.41 -17.79 -6.75
CA ALA A 90 18.29 -18.21 -7.84
C ALA A 90 19.75 -18.37 -7.35
N ASN A 91 20.25 -17.42 -6.56
CA ASN A 91 21.60 -17.50 -5.98
C ASN A 91 21.78 -18.72 -5.08
N ARG A 92 20.82 -19.01 -4.21
CA ARG A 92 20.84 -20.22 -3.36
C ARG A 92 20.81 -21.50 -4.18
N LEU A 93 20.02 -21.54 -5.25
CA LEU A 93 19.97 -22.67 -6.16
C LEU A 93 21.31 -22.87 -6.87
N HIS A 94 21.91 -21.80 -7.39
CA HIS A 94 23.22 -21.85 -8.03
C HIS A 94 24.31 -22.36 -7.08
N GLU A 95 24.37 -21.86 -5.85
CA GLU A 95 25.33 -22.34 -4.84
C GLU A 95 25.12 -23.82 -4.52
N SER A 96 23.86 -24.26 -4.35
CA SER A 96 23.54 -25.64 -4.04
C SER A 96 23.96 -26.58 -5.19
N LEU A 97 23.70 -26.20 -6.43
CA LEU A 97 24.11 -26.97 -7.61
C LEU A 97 25.64 -27.03 -7.74
N ARG A 98 26.33 -25.91 -7.49
CA ARG A 98 27.80 -25.84 -7.50
C ARG A 98 28.41 -26.78 -6.46
N ARG A 99 27.94 -26.72 -5.20
CA ARG A 99 28.40 -27.61 -4.12
C ARG A 99 28.12 -29.08 -4.43
N GLY A 100 26.96 -29.38 -5.03
CA GLY A 100 26.62 -30.73 -5.45
C GLY A 100 27.63 -31.31 -6.46
N ARG A 101 28.06 -30.51 -7.44
CA ARG A 101 29.09 -30.91 -8.41
C ARG A 101 30.45 -31.11 -7.76
N GLU A 102 30.88 -30.19 -6.90
CA GLU A 102 32.15 -30.30 -6.17
C GLU A 102 32.22 -31.59 -5.33
N ILE A 103 31.11 -31.99 -4.70
CA ILE A 103 31.02 -33.24 -3.93
C ILE A 103 31.11 -34.47 -4.85
N GLN A 104 30.46 -34.44 -6.02
CA GLN A 104 30.52 -35.54 -6.99
C GLN A 104 31.95 -35.73 -7.53
N GLU A 105 32.61 -34.64 -7.94
CA GLU A 105 33.98 -34.67 -8.44
C GLU A 105 34.96 -35.21 -7.38
N ALA A 106 34.80 -34.80 -6.11
CA ALA A 106 35.63 -35.32 -5.01
C ALA A 106 35.40 -36.82 -4.74
N GLN A 107 34.17 -37.32 -4.89
CA GLN A 107 33.86 -38.75 -4.74
C GLN A 107 34.41 -39.60 -5.88
N GLU A 108 34.50 -39.06 -7.10
CA GLU A 108 35.08 -39.74 -8.26
C GLU A 108 36.60 -39.84 -8.18
N GLN A 109 37.28 -38.80 -7.67
CA GLN A 109 38.75 -38.80 -7.50
C GLN A 109 39.24 -39.69 -6.35
N ALA A 110 38.37 -40.04 -5.40
CA ALA A 110 38.70 -40.88 -4.25
C ALA A 110 38.48 -42.38 -4.50
N LYS A 111 38.00 -42.77 -5.69
CA LYS A 111 37.82 -44.17 -6.13
C LYS A 111 38.97 -44.59 -7.03
#